data_AF-X1JZI4-F1
#
_entry.id   AF-X1JZI4-F1
#
_cell.length_a   1.000
_cell.length_b   1.000
_cell.length_c   1.000
_cell.angle_alpha   90.00
_cell.angle_beta   90.00
_cell.angle_gamma   90.00
#
_symmetry.space_group_name_H-M   'P 1'
#
loop_
_entity.id
_entity.type
_entity.pdbx_description
1 polymer ?
#
loop_
_entity_poly.entity_id
_entity_poly.type
_entity_poly.pdbx_seq_one_letter_code
_entity_poly.pdbx_strand_id
1 'polypeptide(L)'
;EAVWTEAFIVALAAVGFAFAAAGRGTAPAGVGLVRFLGVYTVVMVLFYSILPYKTPWCMLGFLHGMIVLGGFGAVQLVRAVPGRAGKAAAAVVLLAGAGHLGWQGWRGSFAAYEDYGNPYVYAHTTSDVPRLAARIEEYAAVHPDRRGMHVQVICPGADYWPLPWYLRRFTRVGWHDRVPDGDIAPVVITQPALEADLTRRIFEIYESAPFEQRHLYMRVFDNLQLRHGVPLCAYVRRDLWEAWAAANA
;
A
#
# COMPACT_ATOMS: atom_id res chain seq x y z
N GLU A 1 -9.49 -9.82 -13.47
CA GLU A 1 -8.29 -9.51 -12.66
C GLU A 1 -7.05 -9.85 -13.47
N ALA A 2 -5.98 -9.09 -13.32
CA ALA A 2 -4.74 -9.44 -14.00
C ALA A 2 -3.97 -10.48 -13.18
N VAL A 3 -3.43 -11.50 -13.86
CA VAL A 3 -2.62 -12.53 -13.21
C VAL A 3 -1.24 -11.97 -12.91
N TRP A 4 -0.86 -11.94 -11.63
CA TRP A 4 0.49 -11.62 -11.17
C TRP A 4 1.35 -12.88 -11.19
N THR A 5 2.55 -12.82 -11.77
CA THR A 5 3.41 -14.00 -11.83
C THR A 5 4.86 -13.66 -12.12
N GLU A 6 5.76 -14.26 -11.34
CA GLU A 6 7.21 -14.25 -11.57
C GLU A 6 7.69 -15.53 -12.28
N ALA A 7 6.77 -16.33 -12.83
CA ALA A 7 7.08 -17.64 -13.43
C ALA A 7 8.15 -17.57 -14.53
N PHE A 8 8.18 -16.46 -15.28
CA PHE A 8 9.20 -16.26 -16.32
C PHE A 8 10.62 -16.17 -15.72
N ILE A 9 10.77 -15.44 -14.61
CA ILE A 9 12.04 -15.36 -13.87
C ILE A 9 12.39 -16.73 -13.30
N VAL A 10 11.44 -17.40 -12.64
CA VAL A 10 11.65 -18.71 -12.01
C VAL A 10 12.09 -19.76 -13.03
N ALA A 11 11.44 -19.83 -14.20
CA ALA A 11 11.77 -20.77 -15.26
C ALA A 11 13.19 -20.54 -15.81
N LEU A 12 13.54 -19.28 -16.11
CA LEU A 12 14.89 -18.95 -16.57
C LEU A 12 15.94 -19.21 -15.48
N ALA A 13 15.63 -18.92 -14.22
CA ALA A 13 16.51 -19.16 -13.09
C ALA A 13 16.78 -20.65 -12.90
N ALA A 14 15.78 -21.51 -13.06
CA ALA A 14 15.93 -22.97 -13.00
C ALA A 14 16.87 -23.48 -14.10
N VAL A 15 16.73 -22.96 -15.32
CA VAL A 15 17.66 -23.26 -16.42
C VAL A 15 19.08 -22.78 -16.05
N GLY A 16 19.23 -21.55 -15.58
CA GLY A 16 20.51 -20.99 -15.16
C GLY A 16 21.17 -21.82 -14.05
N PHE A 17 20.39 -22.25 -13.06
CA PHE A 17 20.84 -23.12 -11.98
C PHE A 17 21.32 -24.49 -12.50
N ALA A 18 20.59 -25.11 -13.43
CA ALA A 18 21.00 -26.39 -14.02
C ALA A 18 22.35 -26.29 -14.75
N PHE A 19 22.56 -25.22 -15.54
CA PHE A 19 23.84 -24.97 -16.19
C PHE A 19 24.97 -24.65 -15.19
N ALA A 20 24.65 -23.91 -14.12
CA ALA A 20 25.59 -23.59 -13.05
C ALA A 20 26.08 -24.86 -12.31
N ALA A 21 25.15 -25.74 -11.95
CA ALA A 21 25.44 -27.02 -11.31
C ALA A 21 26.33 -27.89 -12.20
N ALA A 22 25.96 -28.01 -13.48
CA ALA A 22 26.74 -28.74 -14.49
C ALA A 22 28.11 -28.11 -14.80
N GLY A 23 28.39 -26.88 -14.35
CA GLY A 23 29.63 -26.16 -14.66
C GLY A 23 29.78 -25.83 -16.14
N ARG A 24 28.66 -25.72 -16.88
CA ARG A 24 28.63 -25.48 -18.33
C ARG A 24 28.24 -24.04 -18.64
N GLY A 25 28.63 -23.56 -19.82
CA GLY A 25 28.13 -22.30 -20.35
C GLY A 25 28.82 -21.03 -19.86
N THR A 26 29.86 -21.16 -19.03
CA THR A 26 30.70 -20.06 -18.55
C THR A 26 32.17 -20.42 -18.67
N ALA A 27 33.05 -19.41 -18.73
CA ALA A 27 34.50 -19.63 -18.70
C ALA A 27 34.91 -20.25 -17.36
N PRO A 28 36.03 -21.00 -17.28
CA PRO A 28 36.47 -21.65 -16.04
C PRO A 28 36.53 -20.69 -14.83
N ALA A 29 36.99 -19.45 -15.05
CA ALA A 29 37.05 -18.40 -14.03
C ALA A 29 35.68 -17.97 -13.48
N GLY A 30 34.61 -18.13 -14.25
CA GLY A 30 33.24 -17.74 -13.87
C GLY A 30 32.42 -18.84 -13.21
N VAL A 31 32.88 -20.10 -13.25
CA VAL A 31 32.13 -21.25 -12.70
C VAL A 31 31.86 -21.09 -11.20
N GLY A 32 32.86 -20.61 -10.45
CA GLY A 32 32.73 -20.39 -9.00
C GLY A 32 31.62 -19.40 -8.66
N LEU A 33 31.55 -18.28 -9.38
CA LEU A 33 30.55 -17.24 -9.16
C LEU A 33 29.12 -17.74 -9.44
N VAL A 34 28.88 -18.39 -10.58
CA VAL A 34 27.52 -18.85 -10.93
C VAL A 34 27.06 -19.95 -9.97
N ARG A 35 27.95 -20.83 -9.52
CA ARG A 35 27.65 -21.83 -8.48
C ARG A 35 27.34 -21.18 -7.15
N PHE A 36 28.13 -20.19 -6.74
CA PHE A 36 27.86 -19.41 -5.54
C PHE A 36 26.47 -18.77 -5.60
N LEU A 37 26.12 -18.12 -6.71
CA LEU A 37 24.78 -17.53 -6.92
C LEU A 37 23.66 -18.58 -6.87
N GLY A 38 23.90 -19.77 -7.42
CA GLY A 38 23.00 -20.91 -7.31
C GLY A 38 22.74 -21.33 -5.87
N VAL A 39 23.81 -21.61 -5.11
CA VAL A 39 23.73 -21.99 -3.69
C VAL A 39 23.10 -20.88 -2.86
N TYR A 40 23.54 -19.64 -3.05
CA TYR A 40 23.00 -18.45 -2.41
C TYR A 40 21.48 -18.36 -2.60
N THR A 41 21.01 -18.51 -3.84
CA THR A 41 19.58 -18.42 -4.15
C THR A 41 18.79 -19.52 -3.47
N VAL A 42 19.26 -20.77 -3.52
CA VAL A 42 18.59 -21.90 -2.84
C VAL A 42 18.53 -21.69 -1.33
N VAL A 43 19.65 -21.30 -0.73
CA VAL A 43 19.74 -21.02 0.71
C VAL A 43 18.75 -19.91 1.09
N MET A 44 18.71 -18.80 0.35
CA MET A 44 17.75 -17.71 0.60
C MET A 44 16.30 -18.17 0.48
N VAL A 45 15.95 -18.96 -0.56
CA VAL A 45 14.60 -19.52 -0.71
C VAL A 45 14.23 -20.35 0.52
N LEU A 46 15.12 -21.24 0.97
CA LEU A 46 14.85 -22.11 2.11
C LEU A 46 14.67 -21.30 3.40
N PHE A 47 15.61 -20.41 3.72
CA PHE A 47 15.53 -19.57 4.92
C PHE A 47 14.23 -18.75 4.94
N TYR A 48 13.93 -18.01 3.87
CA TYR A 48 12.71 -17.21 3.80
C TYR A 48 11.43 -18.04 3.67
N SER A 49 11.50 -19.31 3.28
CA SER A 49 10.36 -20.24 3.27
C SER A 49 10.07 -20.82 4.65
N ILE A 50 11.08 -21.00 5.51
CA ILE A 50 10.92 -21.55 6.86
C ILE A 50 10.41 -20.51 7.86
N LEU A 51 10.76 -19.23 7.68
CA LEU A 51 10.33 -18.15 8.58
C LEU A 51 8.78 -18.01 8.59
N PRO A 52 8.09 -18.14 9.75
CA PRO A 52 6.62 -18.02 9.79
C PRO A 52 6.11 -16.62 9.42
N TYR A 53 6.89 -15.59 9.76
CA TYR A 53 6.58 -14.21 9.43
C TYR A 53 6.88 -13.94 7.95
N LYS A 54 5.83 -13.75 7.14
CA LYS A 54 5.93 -13.47 5.71
C LYS A 54 5.52 -12.05 5.42
N THR A 55 6.39 -11.33 4.72
CA THR A 55 6.10 -10.00 4.17
C THR A 55 6.63 -9.94 2.74
N PRO A 56 6.10 -9.05 1.88
CA PRO A 56 6.53 -8.98 0.49
C PRO A 56 8.06 -8.80 0.34
N TRP A 57 8.72 -8.04 1.20
CA TRP A 57 10.17 -7.83 1.12
C TRP A 57 11.01 -9.07 1.46
N CYS A 58 10.45 -10.09 2.12
CA CYS A 58 11.14 -11.38 2.30
C CYS A 58 11.48 -12.04 0.96
N MET A 59 10.69 -11.80 -0.09
CA MET A 59 10.96 -12.41 -1.39
C MET A 59 12.09 -11.73 -2.16
N LEU A 60 12.39 -10.45 -1.86
CA LEU A 60 13.41 -9.68 -2.57
C LEU A 60 14.78 -10.35 -2.51
N GLY A 61 15.11 -10.97 -1.37
CA GLY A 61 16.39 -11.65 -1.16
C GLY A 61 16.64 -12.80 -2.13
N PHE A 62 15.70 -13.73 -2.30
CA PHE A 62 15.90 -14.80 -3.28
C PHE A 62 15.55 -14.38 -4.71
N LEU A 63 14.62 -13.44 -4.89
CA LEU A 63 14.18 -13.00 -6.22
C LEU A 63 15.33 -12.34 -6.99
N HIS A 64 16.17 -11.53 -6.34
CA HIS A 64 17.33 -10.95 -7.02
C HIS A 64 18.33 -12.02 -7.47
N GLY A 65 18.51 -13.09 -6.69
CA GLY A 65 19.34 -14.23 -7.06
C GLY A 65 18.79 -14.96 -8.29
N MET A 66 17.47 -15.18 -8.30
CA MET A 66 16.75 -15.74 -9.44
C MET A 66 16.83 -14.86 -10.69
N ILE A 67 16.78 -13.54 -10.57
CA ILE A 67 16.94 -12.62 -11.71
C ILE A 67 18.32 -12.79 -12.36
N VAL A 68 19.39 -12.82 -11.57
CA VAL A 68 20.76 -12.99 -12.09
C VAL A 68 20.94 -14.39 -12.72
N LEU A 69 20.47 -15.44 -12.04
CA LEU A 69 20.48 -16.80 -12.60
C LEU A 69 19.61 -16.90 -13.86
N GLY A 70 18.49 -16.18 -13.91
CA GLY A 70 17.60 -16.11 -15.05
C GLY A 70 18.26 -15.46 -16.26
N GLY A 71 19.00 -14.37 -16.05
CA GLY A 71 19.85 -13.77 -17.09
C GLY A 71 20.90 -14.75 -17.62
N PHE A 72 21.58 -15.47 -16.73
CA PHE A 72 22.53 -16.51 -17.13
C PHE A 72 21.85 -17.64 -17.93
N GLY A 73 20.70 -18.14 -17.45
CA GLY A 73 19.91 -19.17 -18.12
C GLY A 73 19.44 -18.74 -19.51
N ALA A 74 18.95 -17.50 -19.66
CA ALA A 74 18.55 -16.92 -20.93
C ALA A 74 19.70 -16.91 -21.95
N VAL A 75 20.92 -16.54 -21.53
CA VAL A 75 22.11 -16.59 -22.38
C VAL A 75 22.41 -18.02 -22.84
N GLN A 76 22.28 -19.01 -21.95
CA GLN A 76 22.52 -20.41 -22.32
C GLN A 76 21.48 -20.93 -23.32
N LEU A 77 20.21 -20.58 -23.15
CA LEU A 77 19.15 -20.94 -24.10
C LEU A 77 19.43 -20.38 -25.49
N VAL A 78 19.75 -19.08 -25.60
CA VAL A 78 20.05 -18.44 -26.89
C VAL A 78 21.31 -19.06 -27.54
N ARG A 79 22.31 -19.44 -26.74
CA ARG A 79 23.51 -20.13 -27.25
C ARG A 79 23.22 -21.54 -27.74
N ALA A 80 22.30 -22.25 -27.10
CA ALA A 80 21.92 -23.61 -27.47
C ALA A 80 21.09 -23.67 -28.76
N VAL A 81 20.38 -22.59 -29.12
CA VAL A 81 19.57 -22.55 -30.34
C VAL A 81 20.45 -22.35 -31.59
N PRO A 82 20.41 -23.27 -32.58
CA PRO A 82 21.17 -23.12 -33.81
C PRO A 82 20.50 -22.12 -34.78
N GLY A 83 21.32 -21.51 -35.64
CA GLY A 83 20.84 -20.63 -36.72
C GLY A 83 20.38 -19.24 -36.28
N ARG A 84 20.39 -18.28 -37.22
CA ARG A 84 20.01 -16.89 -36.94
C ARG A 84 18.51 -16.73 -36.67
N ALA A 85 17.67 -17.46 -37.40
CA ALA A 85 16.22 -17.41 -37.23
C ALA A 85 15.78 -17.93 -35.86
N GLY A 86 16.32 -19.06 -35.40
CA GLY A 86 16.02 -19.60 -34.08
C GLY A 86 16.45 -18.65 -32.95
N LYS A 87 17.63 -18.04 -33.07
CA LYS A 87 18.10 -17.03 -32.11
C LYS A 87 17.22 -15.78 -32.09
N ALA A 88 16.74 -15.33 -33.26
CA ALA A 88 15.79 -14.23 -33.34
C ALA A 88 14.46 -14.59 -32.65
N ALA A 89 13.92 -15.79 -32.87
CA ALA A 89 12.72 -16.27 -32.19
C ALA A 89 12.92 -16.33 -30.66
N ALA A 90 14.04 -16.88 -30.19
CA ALA A 90 14.37 -16.91 -28.76
C ALA A 90 14.49 -15.49 -28.17
N ALA A 91 15.10 -14.55 -28.90
CA ALA A 91 15.19 -13.16 -28.48
C ALA A 91 13.80 -12.50 -28.39
N VAL A 92 12.91 -12.75 -29.34
CA VAL A 92 11.52 -12.24 -29.29
C VAL A 92 10.77 -12.78 -28.07
N VAL A 93 10.88 -14.07 -27.76
CA VAL A 93 10.27 -14.66 -26.55
C VAL A 93 10.83 -14.03 -25.27
N LEU A 94 12.14 -13.84 -25.20
CA LEU A 94 12.79 -13.18 -24.06
C LEU A 94 12.34 -11.73 -23.89
N LEU A 95 12.24 -10.98 -24.98
CA LEU A 95 11.75 -9.60 -24.97
C LEU A 95 10.28 -9.52 -24.57
N ALA A 96 9.44 -10.43 -25.05
CA ALA A 96 8.03 -10.49 -24.66
C ALA A 96 7.87 -10.78 -23.15
N GLY A 97 8.63 -11.75 -22.62
CA GLY A 97 8.62 -12.06 -21.20
C GLY A 97 9.15 -10.92 -20.33
N ALA A 98 10.25 -10.27 -20.75
CA ALA A 98 10.78 -9.09 -20.08
C ALA A 98 9.80 -7.90 -20.13
N GLY A 99 9.14 -7.69 -21.26
CA GLY A 99 8.10 -6.67 -21.43
C GLY A 99 6.89 -6.93 -20.53
N HIS A 100 6.45 -8.19 -20.40
CA HIS A 100 5.40 -8.58 -19.48
C HIS A 100 5.77 -8.31 -18.02
N LEU A 101 6.98 -8.69 -17.59
CA LEU A 101 7.48 -8.39 -16.25
C LEU A 101 7.61 -6.89 -16.00
N GLY A 102 8.09 -6.12 -16.99
CA GLY A 102 8.18 -4.66 -16.91
C GLY A 102 6.80 -4.01 -16.78
N TRP A 103 5.80 -4.51 -17.51
CA TRP A 103 4.41 -4.07 -17.40
C TRP A 103 3.81 -4.40 -16.03
N GLN A 104 4.07 -5.61 -15.50
CA GLN A 104 3.68 -5.96 -14.13
C GLN A 104 4.35 -5.06 -13.10
N GLY A 105 5.65 -4.79 -13.23
CA GLY A 105 6.37 -3.86 -12.37
C GLY A 105 5.77 -2.46 -12.41
N TRP A 106 5.50 -1.92 -13.60
CA TRP A 106 4.83 -0.62 -13.74
C TRP A 106 3.45 -0.62 -13.08
N ARG A 107 2.64 -1.66 -13.31
CA ARG A 107 1.32 -1.77 -12.67
C ARG A 107 1.43 -1.83 -11.16
N GLY A 108 2.33 -2.67 -10.63
CA GLY A 108 2.51 -2.85 -9.19
C GLY A 108 3.02 -1.59 -8.49
N SER A 109 3.81 -0.76 -9.18
CA SER A 109 4.38 0.46 -8.61
C SER A 109 3.56 1.73 -8.82
N PHE A 110 2.77 1.82 -9.89
CA PHE A 110 2.15 3.09 -10.29
C PHE A 110 0.64 3.03 -10.58
N ALA A 111 0.10 1.90 -11.02
CA ALA A 111 -1.31 1.81 -11.38
C ALA A 111 -2.16 1.15 -10.28
N ALA A 112 -1.61 0.15 -9.62
CA ALA A 112 -2.23 -0.69 -8.59
C ALA A 112 -1.40 -0.66 -7.29
N TYR A 113 -0.74 0.48 -7.03
CA TYR A 113 0.24 0.65 -5.94
C TYR A 113 -0.38 0.55 -4.53
N GLU A 114 -1.68 0.76 -4.45
CA GLU A 114 -2.51 0.60 -3.26
C GLU A 114 -3.63 -0.41 -3.46
N ASP A 115 -3.61 -1.26 -4.50
CA ASP A 115 -4.64 -2.28 -4.73
C ASP A 115 -4.39 -3.49 -3.81
N TYR A 116 -5.43 -4.02 -3.16
CA TYR A 116 -5.32 -5.24 -2.33
C TYR A 116 -4.95 -6.47 -3.16
N GLY A 117 -5.36 -6.51 -4.44
CA GLY A 117 -5.02 -7.57 -5.37
C GLY A 117 -3.56 -7.54 -5.83
N ASN A 118 -2.78 -6.52 -5.48
CA ASN A 118 -1.35 -6.46 -5.78
C ASN A 118 -0.57 -7.25 -4.71
N PRO A 119 0.11 -8.36 -5.07
CA PRO A 119 0.78 -9.23 -4.11
C PRO A 119 1.98 -8.59 -3.41
N TYR A 120 2.42 -7.42 -3.88
CA TYR A 120 3.52 -6.65 -3.29
C TYR A 120 3.05 -5.60 -2.27
N VAL A 121 1.74 -5.36 -2.16
CA VAL A 121 1.16 -4.44 -1.18
C VAL A 121 1.02 -5.15 0.16
N TYR A 122 1.51 -4.51 1.22
CA TYR A 122 1.42 -5.04 2.59
C TYR A 122 0.31 -4.37 3.40
N ALA A 123 0.58 -3.14 3.87
CA ALA A 123 -0.33 -2.36 4.70
C ALA A 123 -0.32 -0.89 4.25
N HIS A 124 -0.28 -0.68 2.93
CA HIS A 124 -0.20 0.67 2.37
C HIS A 124 -1.47 1.45 2.67
N THR A 125 -1.27 2.71 2.98
CA THR A 125 -2.34 3.69 3.10
C THR A 125 -3.04 3.85 1.75
N THR A 126 -4.36 3.89 1.76
CA THR A 126 -5.15 4.12 0.53
C THR A 126 -5.19 5.61 0.19
N SER A 127 -5.61 5.93 -1.04
CA SER A 127 -5.85 7.29 -1.51
C SER A 127 -6.99 8.00 -0.76
N ASP A 128 -7.78 7.29 0.05
CA ASP A 128 -8.81 7.90 0.89
C ASP A 128 -8.22 8.83 1.95
N VAL A 129 -7.04 8.53 2.48
CA VAL A 129 -6.40 9.34 3.53
C VAL A 129 -5.98 10.73 3.03
N PRO A 130 -5.20 10.87 1.94
CA PRO A 130 -4.93 12.19 1.39
C PRO A 130 -6.20 12.92 0.93
N ARG A 131 -7.20 12.19 0.39
CA ARG A 131 -8.49 12.78 -0.02
C ARG A 131 -9.28 13.32 1.18
N LEU A 132 -9.30 12.59 2.29
CA LEU A 132 -9.87 13.03 3.56
C LEU A 132 -9.15 14.26 4.10
N ALA A 133 -7.81 14.25 4.12
CA ALA A 133 -7.04 15.39 4.58
C ALA A 133 -7.28 16.66 3.75
N ALA A 134 -7.40 16.53 2.42
CA ALA A 134 -7.75 17.62 1.54
C ALA A 134 -9.14 18.19 1.88
N ARG A 135 -10.14 17.33 2.07
CA ARG A 135 -11.49 17.76 2.48
C ARG A 135 -11.50 18.47 3.84
N ILE A 136 -10.65 18.07 4.78
CA ILE A 136 -10.52 18.75 6.09
C ILE A 136 -9.89 20.13 5.93
N GLU A 137 -8.93 20.31 5.01
CA GLU A 137 -8.41 21.65 4.67
C GLU A 137 -9.48 22.53 4.02
N GLU A 138 -10.37 21.98 3.20
CA GLU A 138 -11.52 22.72 2.65
C GLU A 138 -12.48 23.19 3.76
N TYR A 139 -12.78 22.33 4.73
CA TYR A 139 -13.56 22.74 5.91
C TYR A 139 -12.85 23.80 6.74
N ALA A 140 -11.53 23.66 6.91
CA ALA A 140 -10.72 24.66 7.60
C ALA A 140 -10.78 26.02 6.89
N ALA A 141 -10.85 26.06 5.55
CA ALA A 141 -10.88 27.31 4.80
C ALA A 141 -12.12 28.18 5.10
N VAL A 142 -13.25 27.55 5.44
CA VAL A 142 -14.50 28.24 5.79
C VAL A 142 -14.71 28.37 7.31
N HIS A 143 -13.88 27.72 8.13
CA HIS A 143 -13.96 27.82 9.58
C HIS A 143 -13.29 29.12 10.09
N PRO A 144 -13.87 29.83 11.09
CA PRO A 144 -13.30 31.08 11.62
C PRO A 144 -11.85 30.95 12.09
N ASP A 145 -11.53 29.88 12.81
CA ASP A 145 -10.17 29.61 13.32
C ASP A 145 -9.20 29.07 12.26
N ARG A 146 -9.64 28.87 11.02
CA ARG A 146 -8.86 28.24 9.94
C ARG A 146 -8.25 26.91 10.38
N ARG A 147 -6.92 26.75 10.27
CA ARG A 147 -6.19 25.55 10.75
C ARG A 147 -6.12 25.42 12.28
N GLY A 148 -6.65 26.40 13.02
CA GLY A 148 -6.99 26.28 14.43
C GLY A 148 -8.33 25.61 14.70
N MET A 149 -9.09 25.23 13.66
CA MET A 149 -10.27 24.37 13.77
C MET A 149 -9.88 23.08 14.49
N HIS A 150 -10.67 22.73 15.51
CA HIS A 150 -10.46 21.51 16.27
C HIS A 150 -10.82 20.29 15.42
N VAL A 151 -9.93 19.30 15.37
CA VAL A 151 -10.14 18.00 14.74
C VAL A 151 -9.90 16.93 15.80
N GLN A 152 -10.79 15.94 15.91
CA GLN A 152 -10.60 14.79 16.78
C GLN A 152 -10.36 13.54 15.94
N VAL A 153 -9.35 12.76 16.30
CA VAL A 153 -9.07 11.44 15.74
C VAL A 153 -9.19 10.42 16.87
N ILE A 154 -10.17 9.55 16.76
CA ILE A 154 -10.60 8.62 17.81
C ILE A 154 -10.51 7.19 17.26
N CYS A 155 -9.36 6.56 17.36
CA CYS A 155 -9.12 5.20 16.87
C CYS A 155 -8.47 4.35 17.96
N PRO A 156 -8.99 3.14 18.24
CA PRO A 156 -8.44 2.25 19.27
C PRO A 156 -7.00 1.84 18.97
N GLY A 157 -6.18 1.73 20.02
CA GLY A 157 -4.80 1.23 19.93
C GLY A 157 -3.88 2.12 19.09
N ALA A 158 -4.19 3.41 19.00
CA ALA A 158 -3.52 4.38 18.14
C ALA A 158 -3.45 3.98 16.64
N ASP A 159 -4.41 3.20 16.14
CA ASP A 159 -4.46 2.75 14.74
C ASP A 159 -5.00 3.83 13.79
N TYR A 160 -4.34 4.99 13.78
CA TYR A 160 -4.67 6.16 12.96
C TYR A 160 -3.51 6.63 12.07
N TRP A 161 -2.34 6.00 12.15
CA TRP A 161 -1.24 6.32 11.24
C TRP A 161 -1.63 5.98 9.79
N PRO A 162 -1.45 6.91 8.82
CA PRO A 162 -0.55 8.06 8.86
C PRO A 162 -1.22 9.45 9.04
N LEU A 163 -2.45 9.53 9.55
CA LEU A 163 -3.18 10.80 9.70
C LEU A 163 -2.36 11.95 10.34
N PRO A 164 -1.50 11.73 11.34
CA PRO A 164 -0.66 12.80 11.89
C PRO A 164 0.21 13.52 10.86
N TRP A 165 0.72 12.84 9.82
CA TRP A 165 1.52 13.50 8.78
C TRP A 165 0.69 14.44 7.91
N TYR A 166 -0.54 14.06 7.62
CA TYR A 166 -1.46 14.82 6.78
C TYR A 166 -2.10 15.99 7.54
N LEU A 167 -2.38 15.80 8.83
CA LEU A 167 -2.99 16.80 9.70
C LEU A 167 -1.98 17.70 10.42
N ARG A 168 -0.67 17.56 10.16
CA ARG A 168 0.41 18.29 10.85
C ARG A 168 0.31 19.83 10.81
N ARG A 169 -0.46 20.39 9.88
CA ARG A 169 -0.66 21.84 9.77
C ARG A 169 -1.77 22.37 10.67
N PHE A 170 -2.60 21.50 11.22
CA PHE A 170 -3.66 21.85 12.17
C PHE A 170 -3.07 21.99 13.56
N THR A 171 -3.39 23.07 14.26
CA THR A 171 -2.82 23.38 15.58
C THR A 171 -3.60 22.77 16.73
N ARG A 172 -4.82 22.26 16.46
CA ARG A 172 -5.71 21.64 17.45
C ARG A 172 -6.21 20.29 16.93
N VAL A 173 -5.39 19.25 17.08
CA VAL A 173 -5.79 17.88 16.77
C VAL A 173 -5.72 17.02 18.03
N GLY A 174 -6.85 16.45 18.44
CA GLY A 174 -6.95 15.49 19.54
C GLY A 174 -6.76 14.06 19.02
N TRP A 175 -5.90 13.29 19.69
CA TRP A 175 -5.63 11.88 19.37
C TRP A 175 -6.08 11.01 20.54
N HIS A 176 -7.07 10.14 20.31
CA HIS A 176 -7.74 9.41 21.38
C HIS A 176 -7.93 7.93 21.03
N ASP A 177 -7.76 7.06 22.03
CA ASP A 177 -8.04 5.62 21.90
C ASP A 177 -9.51 5.26 22.14
N ARG A 178 -10.27 6.19 22.73
CA ARG A 178 -11.68 6.06 23.08
C ARG A 178 -12.36 7.41 22.95
N VAL A 179 -13.69 7.41 22.87
CA VAL A 179 -14.48 8.64 22.82
C VAL A 179 -14.23 9.44 24.11
N PRO A 180 -13.76 10.69 24.03
CA PRO A 180 -13.48 11.49 25.21
C PRO A 180 -14.76 12.00 25.88
N ASP A 181 -14.72 12.19 27.20
CA ASP A 181 -15.84 12.72 28.00
C ASP A 181 -16.09 14.22 27.80
N GLY A 182 -15.32 14.88 26.94
CA GLY A 182 -15.42 16.32 26.65
C GLY A 182 -16.36 16.63 25.48
N ASP A 183 -16.20 17.82 24.93
CA ASP A 183 -16.88 18.24 23.70
C ASP A 183 -16.39 17.46 22.48
N ILE A 184 -17.28 17.29 21.51
CA ILE A 184 -16.96 16.69 20.22
C ILE A 184 -16.56 17.80 19.25
N ALA A 185 -15.43 17.59 18.57
CA ALA A 185 -14.88 18.56 17.62
C ALA A 185 -15.81 18.80 16.41
N PRO A 186 -15.67 19.94 15.69
CA PRO A 186 -16.38 20.16 14.43
C PRO A 186 -16.07 19.12 13.35
N VAL A 187 -14.89 18.50 13.39
CA VAL A 187 -14.51 17.37 12.53
C VAL A 187 -14.00 16.23 13.40
N VAL A 188 -14.56 15.03 13.19
CA VAL A 188 -14.18 13.82 13.91
C VAL A 188 -13.85 12.72 12.91
N ILE A 189 -12.72 12.04 13.11
CA ILE A 189 -12.34 10.82 12.39
C ILE A 189 -12.33 9.69 13.41
N THR A 190 -12.96 8.56 13.10
CA THR A 190 -13.02 7.41 13.98
C THR A 190 -13.00 6.09 13.19
N GLN A 191 -13.08 4.96 13.89
CA GLN A 191 -13.25 3.63 13.31
C GLN A 191 -14.63 3.07 13.70
N PRO A 192 -15.21 2.14 12.90
CA PRO A 192 -16.53 1.57 13.18
C PRO A 192 -16.70 0.99 14.59
N ALA A 193 -15.61 0.49 15.18
CA ALA A 193 -15.62 -0.05 16.55
C ALA A 193 -16.04 0.97 17.62
N LEU A 194 -15.83 2.27 17.41
CA LEU A 194 -16.16 3.35 18.36
C LEU A 194 -17.33 4.22 17.89
N GLU A 195 -17.93 3.92 16.74
CA GLU A 195 -18.97 4.74 16.13
C GLU A 195 -20.26 4.80 16.97
N ALA A 196 -20.62 3.69 17.61
CA ALA A 196 -21.78 3.63 18.50
C ALA A 196 -21.59 4.51 19.75
N ASP A 197 -20.40 4.47 20.36
CA ASP A 197 -20.07 5.30 21.52
C ASP A 197 -19.98 6.78 21.14
N LEU A 198 -19.43 7.09 19.97
CA LEU A 198 -19.38 8.46 19.45
C LEU A 198 -20.79 9.00 19.22
N THR A 199 -21.67 8.19 18.63
CA THR A 199 -23.07 8.56 18.38
C THR A 199 -23.82 8.81 19.69
N ARG A 200 -23.64 7.92 20.68
CA ARG A 200 -24.22 8.10 22.02
C ARG A 200 -23.75 9.42 22.64
N ARG A 201 -22.45 9.70 22.57
CA ARG A 201 -21.86 10.93 23.13
C ARG A 201 -22.39 12.20 22.44
N ILE A 202 -22.49 12.19 21.11
CA ILE A 202 -23.07 13.30 20.34
C ILE A 202 -24.53 13.53 20.77
N PHE A 203 -25.30 12.45 20.97
CA PHE A 203 -26.69 12.53 21.39
C PHE A 203 -26.84 13.09 22.82
N GLU A 204 -26.02 12.64 23.76
CA GLU A 204 -25.99 13.16 25.14
C GLU A 204 -25.71 14.67 25.18
N ILE A 205 -24.73 15.15 24.40
CA ILE A 205 -24.42 16.57 24.27
C ILE A 205 -25.61 17.31 23.63
N TYR A 206 -26.21 16.75 22.58
CA TYR A 206 -27.35 17.34 21.90
C TYR A 206 -28.57 17.53 22.82
N GLU A 207 -28.88 16.53 23.66
CA GLU A 207 -30.02 16.61 24.60
C GLU A 207 -29.78 17.64 25.70
N SER A 208 -28.57 17.68 26.24
CA SER A 208 -28.18 18.58 27.34
C SER A 208 -27.89 20.01 26.91
N ALA A 209 -27.58 20.26 25.63
CA ALA A 209 -27.27 21.57 25.11
C ALA A 209 -28.52 22.46 24.90
N PRO A 210 -28.40 23.79 25.13
CA PRO A 210 -29.39 24.77 24.68
C PRO A 210 -29.65 24.65 23.19
N PHE A 211 -30.87 24.95 22.74
CA PHE A 211 -31.29 24.76 21.34
C PHE A 211 -30.33 25.38 20.31
N GLU A 212 -29.79 26.58 20.59
CA GLU A 212 -28.86 27.29 19.71
C GLU A 212 -27.47 26.64 19.58
N GLN A 213 -27.10 25.77 20.52
CA GLN A 213 -25.82 25.08 20.57
C GLN A 213 -25.93 23.61 20.14
N ARG A 214 -27.13 23.19 19.68
CA ARG A 214 -27.36 21.84 19.21
C ARG A 214 -26.79 21.67 17.82
N HIS A 215 -25.88 20.71 17.69
CA HIS A 215 -25.19 20.42 16.45
C HIS A 215 -25.49 19.00 15.98
N LEU A 216 -25.79 18.87 14.69
CA LEU A 216 -25.86 17.58 14.00
C LEU A 216 -24.55 17.33 13.27
N TYR A 217 -24.28 16.06 12.98
CA TYR A 217 -23.10 15.63 12.24
C TYR A 217 -23.50 14.93 10.95
N MET A 218 -22.74 15.21 9.89
CA MET A 218 -22.87 14.65 8.55
C MET A 218 -21.66 13.76 8.27
N ARG A 219 -21.87 12.66 7.57
CA ARG A 219 -20.77 11.79 7.13
C ARG A 219 -20.01 12.49 5.99
N VAL A 220 -18.68 12.53 6.08
CA VAL A 220 -17.83 13.20 5.09
C VAL A 220 -17.72 12.37 3.81
N PHE A 221 -17.61 11.05 3.95
CA PHE A 221 -17.53 10.06 2.87
C PHE A 221 -18.10 8.71 3.35
N ASP A 222 -18.74 7.96 2.45
CA ASP A 222 -19.38 6.70 2.82
C ASP A 222 -18.38 5.55 3.07
N ASN A 223 -17.36 5.42 2.20
CA ASN A 223 -16.44 4.29 2.19
C ASN A 223 -14.99 4.74 2.30
N LEU A 224 -14.54 5.14 3.49
CA LEU A 224 -13.14 5.46 3.75
C LEU A 224 -12.41 4.25 4.31
N GLN A 225 -11.18 4.04 3.85
CA GLN A 225 -10.27 3.08 4.44
C GLN A 225 -8.93 3.73 4.76
N LEU A 226 -8.41 3.51 5.97
CA LEU A 226 -7.05 3.91 6.33
C LEU A 226 -6.03 3.12 5.50
N ARG A 227 -6.26 1.81 5.43
CA ARG A 227 -5.58 0.78 4.63
C ARG A 227 -6.59 -0.33 4.41
N HIS A 228 -6.30 -1.24 3.49
CA HIS A 228 -7.20 -2.38 3.23
C HIS A 228 -7.59 -3.12 4.50
N GLY A 229 -8.90 -3.31 4.68
CA GLY A 229 -9.46 -3.98 5.85
C GLY A 229 -9.52 -3.14 7.12
N VAL A 230 -9.12 -1.86 7.08
CA VAL A 230 -9.20 -0.92 8.21
C VAL A 230 -10.08 0.27 7.81
N PRO A 231 -11.41 0.15 7.97
CA PRO A 231 -12.34 1.22 7.63
C PRO A 231 -12.19 2.42 8.57
N LEU A 232 -12.42 3.61 8.03
CA LEU A 232 -12.58 4.86 8.78
C LEU A 232 -13.99 5.40 8.60
N CYS A 233 -14.47 6.10 9.63
CA CYS A 233 -15.65 6.93 9.56
C CYS A 233 -15.21 8.37 9.84
N ALA A 234 -15.63 9.31 9.00
CA ALA A 234 -15.34 10.73 9.21
C ALA A 234 -16.65 11.52 9.24
N TYR A 235 -16.76 12.40 10.22
CA TYR A 235 -17.93 13.20 10.52
C TYR A 235 -17.56 14.68 10.57
N VAL A 236 -18.43 15.52 10.03
CA VAL A 236 -18.32 16.97 10.08
C VAL A 236 -19.61 17.55 10.64
N ARG A 237 -19.50 18.60 11.45
CA ARG A 237 -20.64 19.33 11.99
C ARG A 237 -21.44 19.96 10.85
N ARG A 238 -22.77 19.89 10.94
CA ARG A 238 -23.67 20.26 9.85
C ARG A 238 -23.55 21.72 9.43
N ASP A 239 -23.44 22.64 10.38
CA ASP A 239 -23.23 24.08 10.12
C ASP A 239 -21.94 24.35 9.32
N LEU A 240 -20.86 23.63 9.64
CA LEU A 240 -19.60 23.72 8.94
C LEU A 240 -19.69 23.12 7.53
N TRP A 241 -20.40 21.99 7.39
CA TRP A 241 -20.68 21.39 6.10
C TRP A 241 -21.52 22.32 5.21
N GLU A 242 -22.57 22.97 5.75
CA GLU A 242 -23.42 23.91 5.03
C GLU A 242 -22.63 25.15 4.59
N ALA A 243 -21.76 25.71 5.46
CA ALA A 243 -20.88 26.82 5.11
C ALA A 243 -19.91 26.45 3.97
N TRP A 244 -19.32 25.26 4.02
CA TRP A 244 -18.48 24.74 2.94
C TRP A 244 -19.28 24.54 1.64
N ALA A 245 -20.47 23.94 1.72
CA ALA A 245 -21.31 23.71 0.55
C ALA A 245 -21.73 25.02 -0.12
N ALA A 246 -22.10 26.05 0.66
CA ALA A 246 -22.45 27.36 0.15
C ALA A 246 -21.27 28.09 -0.52
N ALA A 247 -20.04 27.89 -0.02
CA ALA A 247 -18.84 28.48 -0.61
C ALA A 247 -18.37 27.79 -1.92
N ASN A 248 -18.90 26.60 -2.22
CA ASN A 248 -18.51 25.77 -3.38
C ASN A 248 -19.67 25.45 -4.33
N ALA A 249 -20.82 26.09 -4.14
CA ALA A 249 -21.97 26.03 -5.06
C ALA A 249 -21.84 27.05 -6.18
#